data_AF-R1DWM4-F1
#
_entry.id   AF-R1DWM4-F1
#
_cell.length_a   1.000
_cell.length_b   1.000
_cell.length_c   1.000
_cell.angle_alpha   90.00
_cell.angle_beta   90.00
_cell.angle_gamma   90.00
#
_symmetry.space_group_name_H-M   'P 1'
#
loop_
_entity.id
_entity.type
_entity.pdbx_description
1 polymer ?
#
loop_
_entity_poly.entity_id
_entity_poly.type
_entity_poly.pdbx_seq_one_letter_code
_entity_poly.pdbx_strand_id
1 'polypeptide(L)'
;MREAEIRHARLAMLAAAGWPLSELLQGGRAPSVLNGGLGDGPVPFFLVLAAGAAAYVEYLSEEAANQASGLGPAAPRLAGDFGFDPLGVMAEEGAYRRKELSANELFNGRLAMLAITGFAAQEFLWGTPVVEQTPFFFGR
;
A
#
# COMPACT_ATOMS: atom_id res chain seq x y z
N MET A 1 -5.27 -16.74 -1.05
CA MET A 1 -4.45 -16.41 0.14
C MET A 1 -3.20 -15.60 -0.21
N ARG A 2 -2.26 -16.14 -1.01
CA ARG A 2 -1.00 -15.45 -1.37
C ARG A 2 -1.21 -14.08 -2.05
N GLU A 3 -2.16 -14.00 -2.99
CA GLU A 3 -2.44 -12.76 -3.72
C GLU A 3 -3.04 -11.67 -2.83
N ALA A 4 -3.99 -12.03 -1.96
CA ALA A 4 -4.55 -11.11 -0.99
C ALA A 4 -3.47 -10.54 -0.06
N GLU A 5 -2.53 -11.38 0.39
CA GLU A 5 -1.40 -10.93 1.20
C GLU A 5 -0.54 -9.87 0.48
N ILE A 6 -0.24 -10.08 -0.81
CA ILE A 6 0.54 -9.14 -1.62
C ILE A 6 -0.22 -7.83 -1.84
N ARG A 7 -1.54 -7.89 -2.10
CA ARG A 7 -2.37 -6.68 -2.26
C ARG A 7 -2.37 -5.85 -0.96
N HIS A 8 -2.58 -6.48 0.19
CA HIS A 8 -2.54 -5.79 1.49
C HIS A 8 -1.14 -5.27 1.82
N ALA A 9 -0.08 -6.03 1.51
CA ALA A 9 1.31 -5.61 1.67
C ALA A 9 1.61 -4.32 0.89
N ARG A 10 1.23 -4.24 -0.38
CA ARG A 10 1.46 -3.04 -1.22
C ARG A 10 0.71 -1.82 -0.68
N LEU A 11 -0.57 -2.00 -0.34
CA LEU A 11 -1.37 -0.93 0.27
C LEU A 11 -0.78 -0.47 1.60
N ALA A 12 -0.30 -1.42 2.42
CA ALA A 12 0.35 -1.11 3.68
C ALA A 12 1.68 -0.38 3.50
N MET A 13 2.49 -0.72 2.49
CA MET A 13 3.72 0.03 2.22
C MET A 13 3.42 1.48 1.83
N LEU A 14 2.40 1.71 1.00
CA LEU A 14 1.98 3.07 0.64
C LEU A 14 1.44 3.85 1.84
N ALA A 15 0.58 3.23 2.65
CA ALA A 15 0.02 3.89 3.83
C ALA A 15 1.09 4.13 4.92
N ALA A 16 2.05 3.23 5.11
CA ALA A 16 3.13 3.41 6.08
C ALA A 16 4.05 4.59 5.72
N ALA A 17 4.25 4.86 4.42
CA ALA A 17 4.98 6.04 3.96
C ALA A 17 4.11 7.31 3.97
N GLY A 18 2.84 7.18 3.57
CA GLY A 18 1.90 8.30 3.49
C GLY A 18 1.48 8.86 4.84
N TRP A 19 1.43 8.04 5.90
CA TRP A 19 0.98 8.47 7.22
C TRP A 19 1.90 9.51 7.85
N PRO A 20 3.22 9.27 8.04
CA PRO A 20 4.12 10.31 8.56
C PRO A 20 4.22 11.51 7.63
N LEU A 21 4.14 11.30 6.31
CA LEU A 21 4.16 12.39 5.33
C LEU A 21 2.96 13.32 5.49
N SER A 22 1.76 12.77 5.73
CA SER A 22 0.55 13.54 5.99
C SER A 22 0.69 14.37 7.27
N GLU A 23 1.21 13.78 8.34
CA GLU A 23 1.45 14.47 9.61
C GLU A 23 2.46 15.62 9.45
N LEU A 24 3.53 15.42 8.68
CA LEU A 24 4.53 16.45 8.40
C LEU A 24 3.97 17.63 7.59
N LEU A 25 3.05 17.38 6.67
CA LEU A 25 2.45 18.42 5.82
C LEU A 25 1.34 19.18 6.53
N GLN A 26 0.53 18.50 7.36
CA GLN A 26 -0.63 19.10 8.04
C GLN A 26 -0.29 19.60 9.45
N GLY A 27 0.82 19.18 10.04
CA GLY A 27 1.25 19.60 11.39
C GLY A 27 0.34 19.08 12.50
N GLY A 28 -0.35 17.98 12.26
CA GLY A 28 -1.32 17.39 13.16
C GLY A 28 -1.51 15.91 12.88
N ARG A 29 -2.41 15.27 13.63
CA ARG A 29 -2.75 13.85 13.49
C ARG A 29 -3.22 13.51 12.09
N ALA A 30 -2.81 12.35 11.58
CA ALA A 30 -3.27 11.90 10.27
C ALA A 30 -4.79 11.64 10.32
N PRO A 31 -5.56 12.12 9.32
CA PRO A 31 -7.00 11.88 9.27
C PRO A 31 -7.27 10.38 9.14
N SER A 32 -7.90 9.81 10.18
CA SER A 32 -8.11 8.36 10.28
C SER A 32 -9.44 8.08 10.99
N VAL A 33 -9.94 6.84 10.88
CA VAL A 33 -11.19 6.43 11.56
C VAL A 33 -11.07 6.61 13.07
N LEU A 34 -9.88 6.46 13.63
CA LEU A 34 -9.61 6.53 15.07
C LEU A 34 -9.24 7.94 15.55
N ASN A 35 -8.63 8.77 14.69
CA ASN A 35 -8.22 10.13 15.03
C ASN A 35 -9.29 11.19 14.70
N GLY A 36 -10.28 10.86 13.87
CA GLY A 36 -11.19 11.84 13.29
C GLY A 36 -10.63 12.48 12.01
N GLY A 37 -11.33 13.47 11.46
CA GLY A 37 -10.91 14.17 10.23
C GLY A 37 -11.33 13.52 8.92
N LEU A 38 -11.86 12.29 8.95
CA LEU A 38 -12.33 11.59 7.74
C LEU A 38 -13.54 12.24 7.07
N GLY A 39 -14.40 12.89 7.87
CA GLY A 39 -15.61 13.60 7.44
C GLY A 39 -15.38 15.07 7.08
N ASP A 40 -14.18 15.60 7.35
CA ASP A 40 -13.92 17.02 7.30
C ASP A 40 -13.44 17.48 5.92
N GLY A 41 -13.92 18.66 5.50
CA GLY A 41 -13.49 19.30 4.27
C GLY A 41 -13.68 18.42 3.02
N PRO A 42 -12.73 18.40 2.07
CA PRO A 42 -12.83 17.63 0.85
C PRO A 42 -12.41 16.16 0.99
N VAL A 43 -12.00 15.71 2.19
CA VAL A 43 -11.47 14.36 2.43
C VAL A 43 -12.45 13.24 2.00
N PRO A 44 -13.76 13.28 2.35
CA PRO A 44 -14.70 12.27 1.90
C PRO A 44 -14.79 12.14 0.37
N PHE A 45 -14.75 13.28 -0.32
CA PHE A 45 -14.79 13.31 -1.79
C PHE A 45 -13.56 12.62 -2.39
N PHE A 46 -12.36 12.94 -1.89
CA PHE A 46 -11.14 12.28 -2.35
C PHE A 46 -11.09 10.80 -2.02
N LEU A 47 -11.64 10.36 -0.88
CA LEU A 47 -11.73 8.95 -0.54
C LEU A 47 -12.63 8.18 -1.51
N VAL A 48 -13.81 8.72 -1.83
CA VAL A 48 -14.71 8.09 -2.82
C VAL A 48 -14.06 8.06 -4.20
N LEU A 49 -13.42 9.16 -4.61
CA LEU A 49 -12.70 9.23 -5.88
C LEU A 49 -11.56 8.20 -5.94
N ALA A 50 -10.74 8.11 -4.89
CA ALA A 50 -9.61 7.19 -4.81
C ALA A 50 -10.08 5.73 -4.79
N ALA A 51 -11.13 5.41 -4.03
CA ALA A 51 -11.72 4.07 -4.02
C ALA A 51 -12.30 3.69 -5.39
N GLY A 52 -13.00 4.61 -6.05
CA GLY A 52 -13.51 4.41 -7.41
C GLY A 52 -12.40 4.21 -8.44
N ALA A 53 -11.34 5.04 -8.38
CA ALA A 53 -10.18 4.91 -9.25
C ALA A 53 -9.42 3.58 -9.01
N ALA A 54 -9.23 3.19 -7.75
CA ALA A 54 -8.59 1.92 -7.40
C ALA A 54 -9.41 0.72 -7.92
N ALA A 55 -10.73 0.73 -7.72
CA ALA A 55 -11.61 -0.31 -8.25
C ALA A 55 -11.57 -0.37 -9.78
N TYR A 56 -11.53 0.77 -10.46
CA TYR A 56 -11.43 0.83 -11.91
C TYR A 56 -10.09 0.29 -12.43
N VAL A 57 -8.98 0.67 -11.80
CA VAL A 57 -7.63 0.17 -12.16
C VAL A 57 -7.53 -1.33 -11.91
N GLU A 58 -8.07 -1.82 -10.78
CA GLU A 58 -8.07 -3.25 -10.46
C GLU A 58 -8.88 -4.05 -11.49
N TYR A 59 -10.05 -3.55 -11.89
CA TYR A 59 -10.86 -4.14 -12.95
C TYR A 59 -10.08 -4.26 -14.27
N LEU A 60 -9.42 -3.17 -14.72
CA LEU A 60 -8.61 -3.18 -15.93
C LEU A 60 -7.40 -4.12 -15.82
N SER A 61 -6.75 -4.13 -14.66
CA SER A 61 -5.56 -4.96 -14.41
C SER A 61 -5.89 -6.44 -14.44
N GLU A 62 -7.05 -6.83 -13.92
CA GLU A 62 -7.53 -8.20 -13.95
C GLU A 62 -7.88 -8.65 -15.37
N GLU A 63 -8.57 -7.80 -16.14
CA GLU A 63 -8.92 -8.08 -17.54
C GLU A 63 -7.67 -8.22 -18.41
N ALA A 64 -6.73 -7.27 -18.30
CA ALA A 64 -5.45 -7.29 -19.01
C ALA A 64 -4.61 -8.53 -18.64
N ALA A 65 -4.54 -8.87 -17.35
CA ALA A 65 -3.80 -10.02 -16.91
C ALA A 65 -4.44 -11.33 -17.42
N ASN A 66 -5.78 -11.44 -17.40
CA ASN A 66 -6.51 -12.61 -17.90
C ASN A 66 -6.31 -12.80 -19.41
N GLN A 67 -6.32 -11.71 -20.18
CA GLN A 67 -6.06 -11.73 -21.61
C GLN A 67 -4.61 -12.11 -21.92
N ALA A 68 -3.63 -11.59 -21.18
CA ALA A 68 -2.21 -11.93 -21.35
C ALA A 68 -1.92 -13.42 -21.08
N SER A 69 -2.66 -14.04 -20.16
CA SER A 69 -2.49 -15.46 -19.85
C SER A 69 -3.17 -16.42 -20.84
N GLY A 70 -4.07 -15.94 -21.71
CA GLY A 70 -4.74 -16.76 -22.75
C GLY A 70 -5.56 -17.97 -22.27
N LEU A 71 -5.66 -18.20 -20.95
CA LEU A 71 -6.14 -19.44 -20.33
C LEU A 71 -7.37 -19.22 -19.41
N GLY A 72 -8.01 -18.05 -19.48
CA GLY A 72 -9.16 -17.69 -18.64
C GLY A 72 -8.79 -17.37 -17.18
N PRO A 73 -9.78 -17.09 -16.31
CA PRO A 73 -9.59 -16.58 -14.94
C PRO A 73 -8.86 -17.54 -13.97
N ALA A 74 -8.39 -18.69 -14.45
CA ALA A 74 -7.75 -19.74 -13.66
C ALA A 74 -6.34 -20.13 -14.15
N ALA A 75 -5.71 -19.28 -14.98
CA ALA A 75 -4.34 -19.52 -15.45
C ALA A 75 -3.34 -19.52 -14.28
N PRO A 76 -2.30 -20.39 -14.29
CA PRO A 76 -1.25 -20.36 -13.28
C PRO A 76 -0.36 -19.12 -13.46
N ARG A 77 -0.81 -17.99 -12.90
CA ARG A 77 -0.03 -16.74 -12.81
C ARG A 77 0.71 -16.70 -11.47
N LEU A 78 1.87 -16.04 -11.44
CA LEU A 78 2.44 -15.65 -10.15
C LEU A 78 1.45 -14.71 -9.44
N ALA A 79 1.11 -15.03 -8.19
CA ALA A 79 0.25 -14.19 -7.38
C ALA A 79 0.84 -12.77 -7.28
N GLY A 80 0.04 -11.75 -7.62
CA GLY A 80 0.46 -10.34 -7.59
C GLY A 80 1.13 -9.81 -8.86
N ASP A 81 1.21 -10.63 -9.91
CA ASP A 81 1.65 -10.22 -11.25
C ASP A 81 0.45 -9.68 -12.06
N PHE A 82 0.48 -8.38 -12.36
CA PHE A 82 -0.54 -7.67 -13.14
C PHE A 82 0.02 -7.15 -14.47
N GLY A 83 1.23 -7.56 -14.87
CA GLY A 83 1.88 -7.05 -16.09
C GLY A 83 2.34 -5.59 -16.01
N PHE A 84 2.39 -5.00 -14.81
CA PHE A 84 2.86 -3.65 -14.59
C PHE A 84 4.37 -3.63 -14.32
N ASP A 85 5.17 -3.49 -15.39
CA ASP A 85 6.63 -3.28 -15.31
C ASP A 85 7.10 -2.33 -16.42
N PRO A 86 6.90 -1.00 -16.26
CA PRO A 86 7.29 -0.02 -17.28
C PRO A 86 8.81 0.11 -17.43
N LEU A 87 9.58 -0.30 -16.41
CA LEU A 87 11.03 -0.21 -16.40
C LEU A 87 11.71 -1.51 -16.88
N GLY A 88 10.96 -2.59 -17.11
CA GLY A 88 11.48 -3.86 -17.62
C GLY A 88 12.40 -4.60 -16.65
N VAL A 89 12.47 -4.20 -15.38
CA VAL A 89 13.42 -4.75 -14.39
C VAL A 89 13.15 -6.23 -14.15
N MET A 90 11.89 -6.66 -14.23
CA MET A 90 11.51 -8.06 -14.05
C MET A 90 11.73 -8.89 -15.32
N ALA A 91 11.77 -8.25 -16.50
CA ALA A 91 12.01 -8.92 -17.77
C ALA A 91 13.50 -9.15 -18.04
N GLU A 92 14.36 -8.21 -17.61
CA GLU A 92 15.82 -8.31 -17.74
C GLU A 92 16.45 -9.25 -16.70
N GLU A 93 15.79 -9.46 -15.56
CA GLU A 93 16.29 -10.30 -14.48
C GLU A 93 15.94 -11.79 -14.62
N GLY A 94 16.95 -12.65 -14.36
CA GLY A 94 16.77 -14.11 -14.37
C GLY A 94 15.70 -14.61 -13.37
N ALA A 95 15.11 -15.78 -13.64
CA ALA A 95 14.02 -16.34 -12.83
C ALA A 95 14.33 -16.49 -11.32
N TYR A 96 15.60 -16.63 -10.96
CA TYR A 96 16.05 -16.65 -9.56
C TYR A 96 15.89 -15.28 -8.89
N ARG A 97 16.35 -14.22 -9.54
CA ARG A 97 16.33 -12.86 -9.00
C ARG A 97 14.91 -12.33 -8.85
N ARG A 98 14.01 -12.65 -9.79
CA ARG A 98 12.57 -12.37 -9.65
C ARG A 98 11.96 -12.94 -8.37
N LYS A 99 12.28 -14.19 -8.02
CA LYS A 99 11.79 -14.81 -6.78
C LYS A 99 12.33 -14.12 -5.54
N GLU A 100 13.58 -13.67 -5.59
CA GLU A 100 14.22 -12.92 -4.51
C GLU A 100 13.56 -11.54 -4.33
N LEU A 101 13.33 -10.80 -5.41
CA LEU A 101 12.63 -9.52 -5.37
C LEU A 101 11.20 -9.67 -4.83
N SER A 102 10.45 -10.66 -5.31
CA SER A 102 9.11 -10.94 -4.78
C SER A 102 9.12 -11.32 -3.29
N ALA A 103 10.17 -12.00 -2.82
CA ALA A 103 10.33 -12.30 -1.40
C ALA A 103 10.61 -11.03 -0.59
N ASN A 104 11.53 -10.17 -1.06
CA ASN A 104 11.87 -8.90 -0.43
C ASN A 104 10.66 -7.96 -0.35
N GLU A 105 9.87 -7.89 -1.42
CA GLU A 105 8.61 -7.16 -1.43
C GLU A 105 7.67 -7.65 -0.32
N LEU A 106 7.52 -8.97 -0.19
CA LEU A 106 6.64 -9.56 0.82
C LEU A 106 7.13 -9.30 2.25
N PHE A 107 8.45 -9.36 2.49
CA PHE A 107 9.04 -9.05 3.79
C PHE A 107 8.80 -7.60 4.20
N ASN A 108 9.06 -6.65 3.30
CA ASN A 108 8.79 -5.23 3.54
C ASN A 108 7.29 -4.96 3.70
N GLY A 109 6.46 -5.65 2.92
CA GLY A 109 5.01 -5.59 3.03
C GLY A 109 4.46 -6.02 4.38
N ARG A 110 4.95 -7.14 4.93
CA ARG A 110 4.57 -7.61 6.27
C ARG A 110 5.03 -6.65 7.36
N LEU A 111 6.24 -6.10 7.23
CA LEU A 111 6.75 -5.09 8.15
C LEU A 111 5.87 -3.83 8.12
N ALA A 112 5.44 -3.38 6.94
CA ALA A 112 4.55 -2.24 6.78
C ALA A 112 3.16 -2.48 7.38
N MET A 113 2.59 -3.68 7.23
CA MET A 113 1.31 -4.05 7.87
C MET A 113 1.40 -3.95 9.40
N LEU A 114 2.51 -4.40 9.99
CA LEU A 114 2.76 -4.23 11.42
C LEU A 114 2.98 -2.76 11.79
N ALA A 115 3.71 -2.00 10.97
CA ALA A 115 3.99 -0.59 11.22
C ALA A 115 2.72 0.27 11.29
N ILE A 116 1.80 0.14 10.32
CA ILE A 116 0.52 0.89 10.35
C ILE A 116 -0.32 0.51 11.55
N THR A 117 -0.37 -0.79 11.89
CA THR A 117 -1.09 -1.25 13.08
C THR A 117 -0.50 -0.62 14.34
N GLY A 118 0.84 -0.52 14.39
CA GLY A 118 1.57 0.25 15.38
C GLY A 118 1.12 1.70 15.40
N PHE A 119 1.30 2.44 14.32
CA PHE A 119 0.94 3.86 14.20
C PHE A 119 -0.48 4.15 14.68
N ALA A 120 -1.46 3.36 14.23
CA ALA A 120 -2.86 3.50 14.65
C ALA A 120 -3.04 3.28 16.17
N ALA A 121 -2.40 2.26 16.74
CA ALA A 121 -2.46 2.00 18.18
C ALA A 121 -1.72 3.08 18.98
N GLN A 122 -0.57 3.55 18.49
CA GLN A 122 0.22 4.58 19.15
C GLN A 122 -0.53 5.91 19.20
N GLU A 123 -1.05 6.36 18.08
CA GLU A 123 -1.76 7.62 17.99
C GLU A 123 -3.08 7.60 18.78
N PHE A 124 -3.75 6.43 18.84
CA PHE A 124 -4.93 6.24 19.67
C PHE A 124 -4.63 6.31 21.18
N LEU A 125 -3.52 5.73 21.64
CA LEU A 125 -3.16 5.67 23.06
C LEU A 125 -2.57 6.98 23.59
N TRP A 126 -1.59 7.54 22.88
CA TRP A 126 -0.85 8.73 23.33
C TRP A 126 -1.49 10.03 22.89
N GLY A 127 -2.22 9.99 21.78
CA GLY A 127 -2.90 11.15 21.29
C GLY A 127 -2.00 12.25 20.70
N THR A 128 -0.78 11.90 20.30
CA THR A 128 0.12 12.78 19.55
C THR A 128 0.51 12.12 18.22
N PRO A 129 0.82 12.90 17.17
CA PRO A 129 1.25 12.38 15.88
C PRO A 129 2.46 11.44 16.03
N VAL A 130 2.55 10.42 15.17
CA VAL A 130 3.65 9.44 15.16
C VAL A 130 5.00 10.12 14.94
N VAL A 131 5.03 11.16 14.11
CA VAL A 131 6.20 11.99 13.82
C VAL A 131 6.76 12.65 15.09
N GLU A 132 5.89 13.08 16.01
CA GLU A 132 6.32 13.69 17.29
C GLU A 132 6.79 12.65 18.30
N GLN A 133 6.24 11.44 18.26
CA GLN A 133 6.66 10.34 19.13
C GLN A 133 8.01 9.75 18.72
N THR A 134 8.43 9.96 17.47
CA THR A 134 9.69 9.45 16.91
C THR A 134 10.62 10.58 16.44
N PRO A 135 11.04 11.48 17.36
CA PRO A 135 11.84 12.65 16.99
C PRO A 135 13.24 12.29 16.46
N PHE A 136 13.72 11.06 16.73
CA PHE A 136 14.97 10.56 16.15
C PHE A 136 14.92 10.43 14.62
N PHE A 137 13.76 10.07 14.05
CA PHE A 137 13.61 9.86 12.60
C PHE A 137 13.13 11.11 11.86
N PHE A 138 12.32 11.95 12.53
CA PHE A 138 11.65 13.09 11.91
C PHE A 138 11.96 14.44 12.58
N GLY A 139 13.02 14.48 13.41
CA GLY A 139 13.41 15.66 14.17
C GLY A 139 13.64 16.88 13.30
N ARG A 140 12.97 17.97 13.66
CA ARG A 140 13.46 19.33 13.41
C ARG A 140 14.43 19.74 14.51
#